data_AF-A0A9E0YZV5-F1
#
_entry.id   AF-A0A9E0YZV5-F1
#
_cell.length_a   1.000
_cell.length_b   1.000
_cell.length_c   1.000
_cell.angle_alpha   90.00
_cell.angle_beta   90.00
_cell.angle_gamma   90.00
#
_symmetry.space_group_name_H-M   'P 1'
#
loop_
_entity.id
_entity.type
_entity.pdbx_description
1 polymer ?
#
loop_
_entity_poly.entity_id
_entity_poly.type
_entity_poly.pdbx_seq_one_letter_code
_entity_poly.pdbx_strand_id
1 'polypeptide(L)'
;MERMEIDENYIVRCLSGYETLLEDVRDRIRFLHSNMATTNDVLESLQMKKNYGTAGTSGGGRKKDLGDLLERYEENEERYAEFLKMYIYQLMQEEEALKRVWICYQGLPYRQRAVLKALYVEHKPWKVVRAELRMSHSTLSNNRFSAIQNIRQLYDSDFTDMQIMMYRQPELECRMDEGKQQQISIWDLGVKKP
;
A
#
# COMPACT_ATOMS: atom_id res chain seq x y z
N MET A 1 -1.86 13.03 -7.06
CA MET A 1 -1.97 12.39 -5.73
C MET A 1 -0.55 12.23 -5.24
N GLU A 2 -0.23 12.81 -4.08
CA GLU A 2 1.14 12.80 -3.55
C GLU A 2 1.48 11.38 -3.09
N ARG A 3 2.59 10.81 -3.60
CA ARG A 3 2.98 9.44 -3.26
C ARG A 3 3.61 9.41 -1.88
N MET A 4 3.37 8.34 -1.12
CA MET A 4 3.99 8.14 0.18
C MET A 4 5.51 7.97 0.01
N GLU A 5 6.32 8.69 0.79
CA GLU A 5 7.76 8.45 0.77
C GLU A 5 8.08 7.06 1.34
N ILE A 6 8.90 6.29 0.62
CA ILE A 6 9.31 4.95 1.04
C ILE A 6 10.80 4.91 1.40
N ASP A 7 11.13 4.21 2.48
CA ASP A 7 12.49 3.93 2.89
C ASP A 7 12.90 2.48 2.62
N GLU A 8 14.18 2.17 2.79
CA GLU A 8 14.70 0.81 2.62
C GLU A 8 14.03 -0.19 3.57
N ASN A 9 13.74 0.22 4.81
CA ASN A 9 13.10 -0.67 5.78
C ASN A 9 11.67 -1.01 5.38
N TYR A 10 10.92 -0.04 4.83
CA TYR A 10 9.59 -0.25 4.30
C TYR A 10 9.62 -1.21 3.12
N ILE A 11 10.56 -1.05 2.18
CA ILE A 11 10.72 -1.99 1.05
C ILE A 11 11.00 -3.40 1.58
N VAL A 12 11.93 -3.55 2.52
CA VAL A 12 12.27 -4.85 3.11
C VAL A 12 11.05 -5.46 3.83
N ARG A 13 10.33 -4.68 4.63
CA ARG A 13 9.10 -5.09 5.32
C ARG A 13 8.05 -5.56 4.32
N CYS A 14 7.82 -4.79 3.26
CA CYS A 14 6.87 -5.15 2.20
C CYS A 14 7.23 -6.49 1.55
N LEU A 15 8.51 -6.70 1.22
CA LEU A 15 8.95 -7.96 0.60
C LEU A 15 8.90 -9.14 1.57
N SER A 16 9.14 -8.90 2.85
CA SER A 16 9.19 -9.95 3.87
C SER A 16 7.85 -10.60 4.21
N GLY A 17 6.76 -9.85 4.05
CA GLY A 17 5.42 -10.25 4.45
C GLY A 17 4.35 -9.61 3.59
N TYR A 18 4.55 -9.58 2.27
CA TYR A 18 3.63 -8.92 1.34
C TYR A 18 2.18 -9.38 1.51
N GLU A 19 1.96 -10.69 1.54
CA GLU A 19 0.62 -11.27 1.63
C GLU A 19 -0.06 -10.94 2.96
N THR A 20 0.66 -11.08 4.08
CA THR A 20 0.11 -10.83 5.42
C THR A 20 -0.18 -9.34 5.64
N LEU A 21 0.70 -8.45 5.17
CA LEU A 21 0.47 -7.00 5.23
C LEU A 21 -0.72 -6.57 4.39
N LEU A 22 -0.87 -7.15 3.18
CA LEU A 22 -1.98 -6.84 2.30
C LEU A 22 -3.31 -7.30 2.90
N GLU A 23 -3.33 -8.48 3.51
CA GLU A 23 -4.51 -9.00 4.20
C GLU A 23 -4.89 -8.15 5.41
N ASP A 24 -3.92 -7.75 6.25
CA ASP A 24 -4.16 -6.86 7.41
C ASP A 24 -4.79 -5.52 6.99
N VAL A 25 -4.24 -4.86 5.95
CA VAL A 25 -4.79 -3.60 5.45
C VAL A 25 -6.22 -3.79 4.93
N ARG A 26 -6.47 -4.88 4.19
CA ARG A 26 -7.81 -5.18 3.66
C ARG A 26 -8.82 -5.52 4.76
N ASP A 27 -8.39 -6.23 5.80
CA ASP A 27 -9.22 -6.57 6.94
C ASP A 27 -9.57 -5.33 7.75
N ARG A 28 -8.62 -4.40 7.95
CA ARG A 28 -8.87 -3.10 8.58
C ARG A 28 -9.85 -2.26 7.77
N ILE A 29 -9.71 -2.22 6.43
CA ILE A 29 -10.68 -1.55 5.55
C ILE A 29 -12.07 -2.18 5.68
N ARG A 30 -12.15 -3.53 5.64
CA ARG A 30 -13.43 -4.26 5.77
C ARG A 30 -14.10 -3.99 7.12
N PHE A 31 -13.33 -4.01 8.20
CA PHE A 31 -13.79 -3.72 9.55
C PHE A 31 -14.36 -2.31 9.67
N LEU A 32 -13.71 -1.31 9.06
CA LEU A 32 -14.22 0.07 9.05
C LEU A 32 -15.53 0.17 8.29
N HIS A 33 -15.64 -0.46 7.12
CA HIS A 33 -16.90 -0.47 6.37
C HIS A 33 -18.05 -1.12 7.14
N SER A 34 -17.81 -2.25 7.84
CA SER A 34 -18.85 -2.89 8.65
C SER A 34 -19.28 -2.03 9.85
N ASN A 35 -18.34 -1.37 10.52
CA ASN A 35 -18.65 -0.53 11.67
C ASN A 35 -19.39 0.75 11.26
N MET A 36 -19.01 1.38 10.15
CA MET A 36 -19.69 2.57 9.63
C MET A 36 -21.13 2.27 9.20
N ALA A 37 -21.39 1.10 8.60
CA ALA A 37 -22.75 0.67 8.29
C ALA A 37 -23.59 0.53 9.58
N THR A 38 -23.03 -0.11 10.60
CA THR A 38 -23.73 -0.32 11.89
C THR A 38 -24.00 0.98 12.63
N THR A 39 -23.07 1.94 12.63
CA THR A 39 -23.29 3.25 13.28
C THR A 39 -24.36 4.07 12.56
N ASN A 40 -24.39 4.01 11.23
CA ASN A 40 -25.40 4.71 10.43
C ASN A 40 -26.81 4.16 10.70
N ASP A 41 -26.95 2.84 10.83
CA ASP A 41 -28.22 2.19 11.20
C ASP A 41 -28.70 2.61 12.61
N VAL A 42 -27.78 2.75 13.57
CA VAL A 42 -28.11 3.22 14.92
C VAL A 42 -28.53 4.68 14.91
N LEU A 43 -27.83 5.55 14.19
CA LEU A 43 -28.21 6.97 14.02
C LEU A 43 -29.58 7.12 13.39
N GLU A 44 -29.84 6.39 12.29
CA GLU A 44 -31.13 6.40 11.60
C GLU A 44 -32.26 5.98 12.55
N SER A 45 -32.04 4.94 13.35
CA SER A 45 -33.02 4.49 14.35
C SER A 45 -33.32 5.53 15.44
N LEU A 46 -32.30 6.31 15.85
CA LEU A 46 -32.45 7.40 16.83
C LEU A 46 -33.17 8.62 16.22
N GLN A 47 -32.87 8.96 14.97
CA GLN A 47 -33.54 10.04 14.22
C GLN A 47 -35.01 9.70 13.94
N MET A 48 -35.32 8.44 13.59
CA MET A 48 -36.70 7.98 13.45
C MET A 48 -37.49 8.13 14.76
N LYS A 49 -36.86 7.87 15.92
CA LYS A 49 -37.49 8.03 17.25
C LYS A 49 -37.86 9.49 17.57
N LYS A 50 -37.12 10.46 17.04
CA LYS A 50 -37.42 11.91 17.15
C LYS A 50 -38.71 12.27 16.39
N ASN A 51 -38.97 11.62 15.25
CA ASN A 51 -40.11 11.93 14.38
C ASN A 51 -41.46 11.37 14.88
N TYR A 52 -41.46 10.35 15.75
CA TYR A 52 -42.67 9.81 16.37
C TYR A 52 -43.06 10.49 17.71
N GLY A 53 -42.28 11.47 18.19
CA GLY A 53 -42.48 12.11 19.49
C GLY A 53 -43.29 13.42 19.49
N THR A 54 -43.76 13.92 18.35
CA THR A 54 -44.43 15.23 18.26
C THR A 54 -45.95 15.13 18.33
N ALA A 55 -46.46 14.35 19.29
CA ALA A 55 -47.87 14.36 19.67
C ALA A 55 -48.00 14.42 21.19
N GLY A 56 -48.09 15.65 21.72
CA GLY A 56 -48.78 15.93 22.98
C GLY A 56 -47.95 16.04 24.27
N THR A 57 -48.23 17.13 24.98
CA THR A 57 -48.18 17.34 26.45
C THR A 57 -46.97 18.09 27.06
N SER A 58 -47.31 19.31 27.48
CA SER A 58 -46.93 20.10 28.66
C SER A 58 -45.85 19.60 29.65
N GLY A 59 -44.96 20.52 30.05
CA GLY A 59 -44.20 20.44 31.30
C GLY A 59 -42.91 21.26 31.27
N GLY A 60 -42.90 22.40 31.96
CA GLY A 60 -41.76 23.32 32.01
C GLY A 60 -40.53 22.75 32.74
N GLY A 61 -39.34 23.14 32.24
CA GLY A 61 -38.06 23.00 32.96
C GLY A 61 -37.29 21.70 32.69
N ARG A 62 -36.57 21.63 31.56
CA ARG A 62 -35.34 20.81 31.26
C ARG A 62 -35.08 20.51 29.78
N LYS A 63 -35.84 21.08 28.84
CA LYS A 63 -35.61 20.85 27.39
C LYS A 63 -34.27 21.37 26.84
N LYS A 64 -33.60 22.29 27.56
CA LYS A 64 -32.31 22.85 27.13
C LYS A 64 -31.16 21.83 27.26
N ASP A 65 -31.20 20.96 28.27
CA ASP A 65 -30.14 19.95 28.53
C ASP A 65 -30.10 18.82 27.48
N LEU A 66 -31.26 18.41 26.95
CA LEU A 66 -31.33 17.29 26.00
C LEU A 66 -31.03 17.73 24.56
N GLY A 67 -31.39 18.97 24.21
CA GLY A 67 -31.05 19.57 22.91
C GLY A 67 -29.54 19.79 22.79
N ASP A 68 -28.92 20.42 23.80
CA ASP A 68 -27.48 20.68 23.83
C ASP A 68 -26.65 19.37 23.87
N LEU A 69 -27.16 18.32 24.54
CA LEU A 69 -26.51 17.01 24.58
C LEU A 69 -26.63 16.25 23.25
N LEU A 70 -27.75 16.42 22.53
CA LEU A 70 -27.92 15.88 21.18
C LEU A 70 -27.03 16.61 20.17
N GLU A 71 -26.97 17.94 20.22
CA GLU A 71 -26.11 18.76 19.35
C GLU A 71 -24.63 18.40 19.54
N ARG A 72 -24.16 18.28 20.79
CA ARG A 72 -22.80 17.79 21.08
C ARG A 72 -22.55 16.36 20.60
N TYR A 73 -23.58 15.52 20.58
CA TYR A 73 -23.48 14.16 20.07
C TYR A 73 -23.33 14.16 18.54
N GLU A 74 -24.15 14.96 17.84
CA GLU A 74 -24.08 15.18 16.39
C GLU A 74 -22.70 15.75 15.99
N GLU A 75 -22.21 16.81 16.66
CA GLU A 75 -20.86 17.37 16.41
C GLU A 75 -19.71 16.39 16.67
N ASN A 76 -19.89 15.48 17.64
CA ASN A 76 -18.88 14.46 17.96
C ASN A 76 -18.92 13.32 16.94
N GLU A 77 -20.09 12.99 16.40
CA GLU A 77 -20.26 12.03 15.33
C GLU A 77 -19.71 12.54 14.00
N GLU A 78 -19.95 13.81 13.65
CA GLU A 78 -19.37 14.43 12.45
C GLU A 78 -17.83 14.36 12.47
N ARG A 79 -17.22 14.75 13.60
CA ARG A 79 -15.77 14.62 13.81
C ARG A 79 -15.30 13.17 13.73
N TYR A 80 -16.07 12.23 14.24
CA TYR A 80 -15.75 10.80 14.16
C TYR A 80 -15.84 10.28 12.72
N ALA A 81 -16.84 10.71 11.96
CA ALA A 81 -17.00 10.37 10.55
C ALA A 81 -15.87 10.95 9.70
N GLU A 82 -15.43 12.18 9.96
CA GLU A 82 -14.25 12.78 9.32
C GLU A 82 -12.97 12.01 9.65
N PHE A 83 -12.76 11.66 10.92
CA PHE A 83 -11.64 10.81 11.34
C PHE A 83 -11.63 9.47 10.59
N LEU A 84 -12.79 8.80 10.51
CA LEU A 84 -12.91 7.53 9.81
C LEU A 84 -12.63 7.66 8.31
N LYS A 85 -13.11 8.73 7.65
CA LYS A 85 -12.79 9.03 6.24
C LYS A 85 -11.28 9.20 6.03
N MET A 86 -10.62 9.97 6.90
CA MET A 86 -9.17 10.17 6.84
C MET A 86 -8.42 8.85 7.05
N TYR A 87 -8.87 8.03 7.99
CA TYR A 87 -8.25 6.75 8.28
C TYR A 87 -8.42 5.73 7.13
N ILE A 88 -9.60 5.66 6.50
CA ILE A 88 -9.81 4.84 5.30
C ILE A 88 -8.90 5.31 4.17
N TYR A 89 -8.80 6.63 3.94
CA TYR A 89 -7.91 7.18 2.92
C TYR A 89 -6.45 6.78 3.16
N GLN A 90 -5.96 6.84 4.41
CA GLN A 90 -4.62 6.38 4.77
C GLN A 90 -4.40 4.90 4.50
N LEU A 91 -5.38 4.05 4.83
CA LEU A 91 -5.30 2.61 4.53
C LEU A 91 -5.28 2.31 3.04
N MET A 92 -6.03 3.08 2.24
CA MET A 92 -5.99 2.95 0.78
C MET A 92 -4.62 3.34 0.22
N GLN A 93 -4.02 4.42 0.73
CA GLN A 93 -2.65 4.82 0.36
C GLN A 93 -1.63 3.76 0.76
N GLU A 94 -1.76 3.15 1.94
CA GLU A 94 -0.90 2.05 2.37
C GLU A 94 -1.06 0.81 1.46
N GLU A 95 -2.29 0.46 1.07
CA GLU A 95 -2.55 -0.65 0.15
C GLU A 95 -1.95 -0.38 -1.24
N GLU A 96 -2.10 0.84 -1.76
CA GLU A 96 -1.54 1.26 -3.05
C GLU A 96 -0.01 1.25 -3.02
N ALA A 97 0.61 1.81 -1.96
CA ALA A 97 2.06 1.81 -1.79
C ALA A 97 2.62 0.39 -1.71
N LEU A 98 1.98 -0.51 -0.94
CA LEU A 98 2.37 -1.91 -0.80
C LEU A 98 2.33 -2.64 -2.15
N LYS A 99 1.21 -2.51 -2.89
CA LYS A 99 1.05 -3.07 -4.24
C LYS A 99 2.11 -2.53 -5.21
N ARG A 100 2.34 -1.22 -5.18
CA ARG A 100 3.31 -0.55 -6.04
C ARG A 100 4.73 -1.05 -5.79
N VAL A 101 5.15 -1.16 -4.53
CA VAL A 101 6.47 -1.72 -4.15
C VAL A 101 6.61 -3.15 -4.67
N TRP A 102 5.56 -3.96 -4.53
CA TRP A 102 5.56 -5.33 -5.05
C TRP A 102 5.72 -5.36 -6.57
N ILE A 103 4.99 -4.51 -7.29
CA ILE A 103 5.09 -4.40 -8.76
C ILE A 103 6.50 -3.95 -9.18
N CYS A 104 7.08 -2.96 -8.48
CA CYS A 104 8.46 -2.52 -8.72
C CYS A 104 9.47 -3.66 -8.52
N TYR A 105 9.30 -4.45 -7.46
CA TYR A 105 10.10 -5.65 -7.21
C TYR A 105 9.93 -6.70 -8.31
N GLN A 106 8.71 -6.92 -8.80
CA GLN A 106 8.47 -7.83 -9.92
C GLN A 106 9.15 -7.31 -11.20
N GLY A 107 9.14 -6.00 -11.45
CA GLY A 107 9.79 -5.34 -12.59
C GLY A 107 11.32 -5.37 -12.58
N LEU A 108 11.96 -5.77 -11.48
CA LEU A 108 13.42 -5.84 -11.41
C LEU A 108 14.02 -6.92 -12.34
N PRO A 109 15.26 -6.71 -12.83
CA PRO A 109 16.03 -7.73 -13.53
C PRO A 109 16.16 -9.02 -12.72
N TYR A 110 16.15 -10.17 -13.40
CA TYR A 110 16.17 -11.50 -12.77
C TYR A 110 17.22 -11.64 -11.66
N ARG A 111 18.47 -11.19 -11.89
CA ARG A 111 19.54 -11.29 -10.89
C ARG A 111 19.25 -10.51 -9.61
N GLN A 112 18.73 -9.29 -9.74
CA GLN A 112 18.36 -8.44 -8.60
C GLN A 112 17.15 -9.01 -7.86
N ARG A 113 16.13 -9.45 -8.63
CA ARG A 113 14.92 -10.10 -8.11
C ARG A 113 15.25 -11.38 -7.35
N ALA A 114 16.12 -12.24 -7.88
CA ALA A 114 16.53 -13.49 -7.25
C ALA A 114 17.24 -13.26 -5.91
N VAL A 115 18.10 -12.24 -5.81
CA VAL A 115 18.77 -11.86 -4.56
C VAL A 115 17.75 -11.41 -3.51
N LEU A 116 16.84 -10.51 -3.86
CA LEU A 116 15.81 -10.02 -2.93
C LEU A 116 14.83 -11.12 -2.54
N LYS A 117 14.44 -12.00 -3.49
CA LYS A 117 13.59 -13.16 -3.21
C LYS A 117 14.22 -14.07 -2.16
N ALA A 118 15.48 -14.46 -2.36
CA ALA A 118 16.16 -15.38 -1.46
C ALA A 118 16.35 -14.76 -0.06
N LEU A 119 16.70 -13.47 0.01
CA LEU A 119 16.95 -12.78 1.28
C LEU A 119 15.67 -12.45 2.06
N TYR A 120 14.64 -11.93 1.39
CA TYR A 120 13.49 -11.32 2.06
C TYR A 120 12.20 -12.12 1.92
N VAL A 121 11.98 -12.80 0.79
CA VAL A 121 10.76 -13.61 0.62
C VAL A 121 10.95 -15.00 1.20
N GLU A 122 12.11 -15.62 0.95
CA GLU A 122 12.44 -16.97 1.42
C GLU A 122 13.21 -16.96 2.75
N HIS A 123 13.59 -15.78 3.27
CA HIS A 123 14.29 -15.59 4.54
C HIS A 123 15.58 -16.43 4.69
N LYS A 124 16.31 -16.64 3.59
CA LYS A 124 17.54 -17.43 3.60
C LYS A 124 18.71 -16.63 4.17
N PRO A 125 19.63 -17.27 4.92
CA PRO A 125 20.81 -16.60 5.42
C PRO A 125 21.77 -16.26 4.28
N TRP A 126 22.47 -15.13 4.42
CA TRP A 126 23.39 -14.57 3.40
C TRP A 126 24.38 -15.58 2.82
N LYS A 127 24.93 -16.46 3.66
CA LYS A 127 25.90 -17.49 3.24
C LYS A 127 25.29 -18.50 2.26
N VAL A 128 24.04 -18.90 2.47
CA VAL A 128 23.32 -19.84 1.62
C VAL A 128 22.98 -19.19 0.29
N VAL A 129 22.44 -17.97 0.32
CA VAL A 129 22.11 -17.21 -0.91
C VAL A 129 23.35 -17.03 -1.78
N ARG A 130 24.50 -16.73 -1.17
CA ARG A 130 25.78 -16.58 -1.87
C ARG A 130 26.19 -17.87 -2.59
N ALA A 131 26.04 -19.02 -1.93
CA ALA A 131 26.38 -20.33 -2.49
C ALA A 131 25.42 -20.73 -3.63
N GLU A 132 24.11 -20.54 -3.44
CA GLU A 132 23.08 -20.86 -4.44
C GLU A 132 23.24 -20.02 -5.71
N LEU A 133 23.45 -18.71 -5.57
CA LEU A 133 23.58 -17.78 -6.70
C LEU A 133 25.01 -17.71 -7.25
N ARG A 134 25.97 -18.45 -6.68
CA ARG A 134 27.39 -18.45 -7.04
C ARG A 134 28.01 -17.05 -7.11
N MET A 135 27.67 -16.19 -6.15
CA MET A 135 28.14 -14.80 -6.11
C MET A 135 29.27 -14.58 -5.10
N SER A 136 30.08 -13.54 -5.31
CA SER A 136 30.98 -13.05 -4.25
C SER A 136 30.19 -12.25 -3.21
N HIS A 137 30.79 -12.00 -2.03
CA HIS A 137 30.16 -11.17 -1.01
C HIS A 137 29.86 -9.75 -1.52
N SER A 138 30.84 -9.14 -2.20
CA SER A 138 30.71 -7.80 -2.78
C SER A 138 29.64 -7.78 -3.88
N THR A 139 29.61 -8.78 -4.75
CA THR A 139 28.62 -8.88 -5.82
C THR A 139 27.19 -9.00 -5.27
N LEU A 140 26.98 -9.80 -4.22
CA LEU A 140 25.67 -9.93 -3.58
C LEU A 140 25.23 -8.60 -2.94
N SER A 141 26.15 -7.94 -2.22
CA SER A 141 25.90 -6.64 -1.58
C SER A 141 25.54 -5.56 -2.60
N ASN A 142 26.29 -5.47 -3.70
CA ASN A 142 26.05 -4.49 -4.75
C ASN A 142 24.74 -4.77 -5.48
N ASN A 143 24.40 -6.04 -5.75
CA ASN A 143 23.12 -6.41 -6.34
C ASN A 143 21.95 -6.04 -5.42
N ARG A 144 22.04 -6.36 -4.13
CA ARG A 144 21.02 -5.98 -3.14
C ARG A 144 20.84 -4.46 -3.10
N PHE A 145 21.93 -3.71 -2.96
CA PHE A 145 21.88 -2.25 -2.91
C PHE A 145 21.25 -1.67 -4.18
N SER A 146 21.72 -2.12 -5.35
CA SER A 146 21.20 -1.66 -6.64
C SER A 146 19.72 -2.03 -6.82
N ALA A 147 19.30 -3.21 -6.36
CA ALA A 147 17.91 -3.65 -6.43
C ALA A 147 16.99 -2.74 -5.61
N ILE A 148 17.39 -2.39 -4.38
CA ILE A 148 16.63 -1.50 -3.50
C ILE A 148 16.57 -0.08 -4.08
N GLN A 149 17.69 0.43 -4.61
CA GLN A 149 17.71 1.73 -5.30
C GLN A 149 16.81 1.74 -6.53
N ASN A 150 16.81 0.67 -7.32
CA ASN A 150 15.95 0.54 -8.49
C ASN A 150 14.46 0.50 -8.11
N ILE A 151 14.10 -0.20 -7.02
CA ILE A 151 12.72 -0.17 -6.50
C ILE A 151 12.32 1.25 -6.14
N ARG A 152 13.18 2.00 -5.44
CA ARG A 152 12.91 3.39 -5.06
C ARG A 152 12.70 4.28 -6.29
N GLN A 153 13.60 4.21 -7.26
CA GLN A 153 13.48 4.98 -8.50
C GLN A 153 12.22 4.65 -9.29
N LEU A 154 11.84 3.36 -9.38
CA LEU A 154 10.61 2.93 -10.04
C LEU A 154 9.36 3.37 -9.28
N TYR A 155 9.40 3.33 -7.95
CA TYR A 155 8.30 3.77 -7.12
C TYR A 155 8.01 5.26 -7.32
N ASP A 156 9.07 6.08 -7.29
CA ASP A 156 9.01 7.54 -7.45
C ASP A 156 8.74 7.97 -8.92
N SER A 157 8.84 7.04 -9.87
CA SER A 157 8.62 7.32 -11.28
C SER A 157 7.14 7.56 -11.64
N ASP A 158 6.94 8.26 -12.75
CA ASP A 158 5.62 8.49 -13.35
C ASP A 158 5.07 7.27 -14.12
N PHE A 159 5.83 6.17 -14.20
CA PHE A 159 5.37 4.96 -14.89
C PHE A 159 4.13 4.39 -14.22
N THR A 160 3.14 3.96 -15.01
CA THR A 160 1.98 3.26 -14.45
C THR A 160 2.35 1.85 -13.99
N ASP A 161 1.57 1.28 -13.07
CA ASP A 161 1.74 -0.10 -12.60
C ASP A 161 1.80 -1.10 -13.77
N MET A 162 0.90 -0.91 -14.74
CA MET A 162 0.86 -1.72 -15.95
C MET A 162 2.11 -1.54 -16.79
N GLN A 163 2.62 -0.31 -16.94
CA GLN A 163 3.87 -0.05 -17.66
C GLN A 163 5.05 -0.78 -17.01
N ILE A 164 5.22 -0.64 -15.69
CA ILE A 164 6.29 -1.35 -14.96
C ILE A 164 6.19 -2.87 -15.19
N MET A 165 4.98 -3.42 -15.21
CA MET A 165 4.78 -4.86 -15.41
C MET A 165 4.94 -5.31 -16.86
N MET A 166 4.61 -4.47 -17.84
CA MET A 166 4.71 -4.78 -19.28
C MET A 166 6.15 -4.69 -19.80
N TYR A 167 6.94 -3.72 -19.32
CA TYR A 167 8.36 -3.60 -19.70
C TYR A 167 9.24 -4.73 -19.15
N ARG A 168 8.65 -5.65 -18.37
CA ARG A 168 9.28 -6.87 -17.87
C ARG A 168 9.64 -7.89 -18.95
N GLN A 169 9.03 -7.85 -20.15
CA GLN A 169 9.42 -8.76 -21.23
C GLN A 169 10.67 -8.22 -21.94
N PRO A 170 11.84 -8.84 -21.67
CA PRO A 170 12.30 -9.91 -22.55
C PRO A 170 12.91 -11.12 -21.79
N GLU A 171 12.15 -11.76 -20.89
CA GLU A 171 12.55 -13.05 -20.27
C GLU A 171 12.32 -14.28 -21.19
N LEU A 172 12.18 -14.09 -22.51
CA LEU A 172 12.36 -15.17 -23.49
C LEU A 172 13.81 -15.30 -23.99
N GLU A 173 14.71 -14.34 -23.74
CA GLU A 173 16.02 -14.30 -24.40
C GLU A 173 17.13 -15.10 -23.70
N CYS A 174 17.00 -15.49 -22.43
CA CYS A 174 17.94 -16.44 -21.82
C CYS A 174 17.64 -17.92 -22.17
N ARG A 175 16.62 -18.18 -23.02
CA ARG A 175 16.53 -19.47 -23.73
C ARG A 175 17.37 -19.50 -25.02
N MET A 176 18.09 -18.44 -25.33
CA MET A 176 18.96 -18.36 -26.50
C MET A 176 20.42 -18.17 -26.08
N ASP A 177 21.08 -19.29 -25.76
CA ASP A 177 22.32 -19.54 -26.49
C ASP A 177 21.99 -19.34 -27.98
N GLU A 178 22.83 -18.58 -28.68
CA GLU A 178 22.75 -18.22 -30.11
C GLU A 178 22.07 -16.88 -30.45
N GLY A 179 22.91 -15.93 -30.87
CA GLY A 179 22.53 -14.94 -31.88
C GLY A 179 22.34 -13.52 -31.37
N LYS A 180 23.41 -12.73 -31.48
CA LYS A 180 23.47 -11.25 -31.47
C LYS A 180 22.12 -10.57 -31.77
N GLN A 181 21.53 -9.92 -30.77
CA GLN A 181 20.60 -8.80 -30.99
C GLN A 181 20.95 -7.67 -30.04
N GLN A 182 21.11 -6.48 -30.61
CA GLN A 182 21.46 -5.24 -29.91
C GLN A 182 20.30 -4.86 -28.99
N GLN A 183 20.55 -4.90 -27.70
CA GLN A 183 19.62 -4.57 -26.64
C GLN A 183 19.75 -3.07 -26.35
N ILE A 184 18.68 -2.29 -26.58
CA ILE A 184 18.61 -0.91 -26.06
C ILE A 184 18.08 -1.04 -24.63
N SER A 185 18.90 -0.65 -23.66
CA SER A 185 18.54 -0.73 -22.25
C SER A 185 17.67 0.46 -21.86
N ILE A 186 16.81 0.30 -20.84
CA ILE A 186 16.04 1.42 -20.27
C ILE A 186 16.96 2.53 -19.69
N TRP A 187 18.23 2.20 -19.46
CA TRP A 187 19.28 3.12 -19.03
C TRP A 187 19.79 4.02 -20.18
N ASP A 188 19.46 3.70 -21.43
CA ASP A 188 19.87 4.46 -22.62
C ASP A 188 18.85 5.50 -23.09
N LEU A 189 17.63 5.51 -22.52
CA LEU A 189 16.53 6.40 -22.96
C LEU A 189 16.16 7.49 -21.95
N GLY A 190 16.94 7.68 -20.89
CA GLY A 190 16.51 8.45 -19.73
C GLY A 190 17.53 9.39 -19.10
N VAL A 191 18.46 9.99 -19.87
CA VAL A 191 19.19 11.19 -19.40
C VAL A 191 19.05 12.30 -20.42
N LYS A 192 17.92 13.01 -20.36
CA LYS A 192 17.89 14.44 -20.69
C LYS A 192 17.59 15.18 -19.39
N LYS A 193 18.66 15.68 -18.76
CA LYS A 193 18.54 16.78 -17.80
C LYS A 193 18.17 18.06 -18.60
N PRO A 194 17.36 18.96 -18.02
CA PRO A 194 17.15 20.29 -18.58
C PRO A 194 18.47 21.08 -18.67
#